data_AF-A0A6B2SLZ3-F1
#
_entry.id   AF-A0A6B2SLZ3-F1
#
_cell.length_a   1.000
_cell.length_b   1.000
_cell.length_c   1.000
_cell.angle_alpha   90.00
_cell.angle_beta   90.00
_cell.angle_gamma   90.00
#
_symmetry.space_group_name_H-M   'P 1'
#
loop_
_entity.id
_entity.type
_entity.pdbx_description
1 polymer ?
#
loop_
_entity_poly.entity_id
_entity_poly.type
_entity_poly.pdbx_seq_one_letter_code
_entity_poly.pdbx_strand_id
1 'polypeptide(L)'
;MDYRLAHEESAFINFRRYAPDPKEHGFRWVDIKQLRFSAESLDERELLAVLIGHEQFRDDYAGGGVLPDGPRHGPYWLRLITPGLYEPISQEKAVQILREWMDPLWDVPTELKADLQREVFSRMAAADGIYCLGELGDEAIHDWGRVHDYFHEFVLIDRSTGRITLIVAADD
;
A
#
# COMPACT_ATOMS: atom_id res chain seq x y z
N MET A 1 -19.80 -8.92 16.72
CA MET A 1 -18.47 -9.56 16.69
C MET A 1 -17.46 -8.45 16.55
N ASP A 2 -16.41 -8.48 17.38
CA ASP A 2 -15.36 -7.47 17.34
C ASP A 2 -14.29 -7.98 16.36
N TYR A 3 -14.45 -7.65 15.08
CA TYR A 3 -13.50 -8.06 14.05
C TYR A 3 -12.26 -7.18 14.19
N ARG A 4 -11.21 -7.74 14.79
CA ARG A 4 -9.98 -6.99 15.06
C ARG A 4 -8.90 -7.41 14.08
N LEU A 5 -8.36 -6.41 13.39
CA LEU A 5 -7.02 -6.49 12.83
C LEU A 5 -6.02 -6.18 13.94
N ALA A 6 -4.94 -6.93 13.98
CA ALA A 6 -3.78 -6.64 14.81
C ALA A 6 -2.61 -6.34 13.89
N HIS A 7 -2.05 -5.14 13.98
CA HIS A 7 -0.80 -4.81 13.29
C HIS A 7 0.34 -5.72 13.79
N GLU A 8 1.07 -6.34 12.87
CA GLU A 8 2.20 -7.22 13.19
C GLU A 8 3.54 -6.53 12.95
N GLU A 9 3.71 -5.98 11.74
CA GLU A 9 4.97 -5.42 11.28
C GLU A 9 4.74 -4.40 10.17
N SER A 10 5.73 -3.54 9.98
CA SER A 10 5.83 -2.68 8.81
C SER A 10 7.23 -2.75 8.20
N ALA A 11 7.31 -2.58 6.89
CA ALA A 11 8.56 -2.46 6.16
C ALA A 11 8.50 -1.24 5.24
N PHE A 12 9.63 -0.54 5.09
CA PHE A 12 9.72 0.65 4.26
C PHE A 12 10.96 0.60 3.39
N ILE A 13 10.77 0.57 2.07
CA ILE A 13 11.81 0.58 1.05
C ILE A 13 11.86 1.99 0.46
N ASN A 14 12.88 2.76 0.80
CA ASN A 14 13.13 4.05 0.17
C ASN A 14 14.24 3.92 -0.88
N PHE A 15 13.93 4.22 -2.14
CA PHE A 15 14.85 4.00 -3.26
C PHE A 15 16.11 4.85 -3.12
N ARG A 16 16.04 5.99 -2.41
CA ARG A 16 17.19 6.84 -2.06
C ARG A 16 18.32 6.07 -1.38
N ARG A 17 18.00 5.02 -0.61
CA ARG A 17 19.02 4.21 0.10
C ARG A 17 19.94 3.45 -0.85
N TYR A 18 19.53 3.30 -2.10
CA TYR A 18 20.27 2.56 -3.14
C TYR A 18 20.80 3.50 -4.23
N ALA A 19 20.54 4.81 -4.12
CA ALA A 19 21.01 5.79 -5.08
C ALA A 19 22.51 6.08 -4.86
N PRO A 20 23.31 6.24 -5.94
CA PRO A 20 24.73 6.61 -5.82
C PRO A 20 24.93 7.99 -5.20
N ASP A 21 24.04 8.95 -5.52
CA ASP A 21 24.03 10.29 -4.90
C ASP A 21 22.79 10.46 -4.00
N PRO A 22 22.97 10.54 -2.67
CA PRO A 22 21.87 10.72 -1.74
C PRO A 22 21.22 12.11 -1.81
N LYS A 23 21.67 13.02 -2.68
CA LYS A 23 21.12 14.38 -2.83
C LYS A 23 20.18 14.55 -4.03
N GLU A 24 19.96 13.53 -4.84
CA GLU A 24 18.89 13.60 -5.85
C GLU A 24 17.52 13.77 -5.14
N HIS A 25 16.54 14.33 -5.83
CA HIS A 25 15.16 14.53 -5.35
C HIS A 25 14.22 13.68 -6.22
N GLY A 26 12.96 13.46 -5.84
CA GLY A 26 12.05 12.65 -6.68
C GLY A 26 12.04 11.16 -6.33
N PHE A 27 12.26 10.78 -5.06
CA PHE A 27 12.52 9.38 -4.75
C PHE A 27 11.26 8.58 -4.48
N ARG A 28 11.17 7.48 -5.20
CA ARG A 28 10.18 6.44 -5.01
C ARG A 28 10.39 5.71 -3.70
N TRP A 29 9.29 5.23 -3.14
CA TRP A 29 9.31 4.38 -1.97
C TRP A 29 8.14 3.40 -1.99
N VAL A 30 8.28 2.36 -1.17
CA VAL A 30 7.21 1.41 -0.89
C VAL A 30 7.07 1.28 0.62
N ASP A 31 5.88 1.56 1.14
CA ASP A 31 5.48 1.27 2.52
C ASP A 31 4.61 0.02 2.55
N ILE A 32 4.85 -0.83 3.55
CA ILE A 32 4.20 -2.13 3.69
C ILE A 32 3.76 -2.24 5.13
N LYS A 33 2.47 -2.51 5.34
CA LYS A 33 1.89 -2.78 6.67
C LYS A 33 1.22 -4.14 6.65
N GLN A 34 1.67 -5.04 7.52
CA GLN A 34 1.07 -6.35 7.69
C GLN A 34 0.20 -6.37 8.95
N LEU A 35 -1.03 -6.86 8.79
CA LEU A 35 -1.97 -7.04 9.87
C LEU A 35 -2.50 -8.47 9.86
N ARG A 36 -2.76 -9.02 11.05
CA ARG A 36 -3.38 -10.31 11.25
C ARG A 36 -4.88 -10.15 11.49
N PHE A 37 -5.71 -10.98 10.85
CA PHE A 37 -7.13 -11.13 11.18
C PHE A 37 -7.38 -12.49 11.85
N SER A 38 -8.27 -12.52 12.84
CA SER A 38 -8.56 -13.71 13.65
C SER A 38 -9.86 -14.44 13.25
N ALA A 39 -10.46 -14.12 12.10
CA ALA A 39 -11.78 -14.64 11.73
C ALA A 39 -11.68 -15.64 10.58
N GLU A 40 -11.99 -16.91 10.86
CA GLU A 40 -12.45 -17.86 9.86
C GLU A 40 -13.87 -17.44 9.47
N SER A 41 -14.01 -16.72 8.34
CA SER A 41 -15.24 -16.51 7.52
C SER A 41 -15.52 -15.08 7.07
N LEU A 42 -14.63 -14.10 7.27
CA LEU A 42 -14.87 -12.76 6.70
C LEU A 42 -14.79 -12.83 5.17
N ASP A 43 -15.78 -12.24 4.50
CA ASP A 43 -15.66 -12.00 3.07
C ASP A 43 -14.61 -10.91 2.80
N GLU A 44 -14.19 -10.78 1.54
CA GLU A 44 -13.13 -9.86 1.14
C GLU A 44 -13.51 -8.39 1.36
N ARG A 45 -14.80 -8.07 1.19
CA ARG A 45 -15.31 -6.71 1.34
C ARG A 45 -15.37 -6.30 2.81
N GLU A 46 -15.70 -7.23 3.69
CA GLU A 46 -15.63 -7.05 5.13
C GLU A 46 -14.18 -6.87 5.60
N LEU A 47 -13.23 -7.66 5.07
CA LEU A 47 -11.80 -7.49 5.39
C LEU A 47 -11.29 -6.10 4.98
N LEU A 48 -11.66 -5.62 3.79
CA LEU A 48 -11.34 -4.26 3.34
C LEU A 48 -11.99 -3.21 4.24
N ALA A 49 -13.24 -3.40 4.67
CA ALA A 49 -13.92 -2.47 5.57
C ALA A 49 -13.22 -2.38 6.94
N VAL A 50 -12.79 -3.52 7.49
CA VAL A 50 -12.05 -3.57 8.75
C VAL A 50 -10.67 -2.93 8.60
N LEU A 51 -9.99 -3.12 7.47
CA LEU A 51 -8.72 -2.44 7.17
C LEU A 51 -8.89 -0.92 7.11
N ILE A 52 -9.88 -0.43 6.35
CA ILE A 52 -10.15 1.02 6.20
C ILE A 52 -10.49 1.66 7.56
N GLY A 53 -11.16 0.91 8.45
CA GLY A 53 -11.48 1.36 9.81
C GLY A 53 -10.28 1.36 10.77
N HIS A 54 -9.20 0.66 10.45
CA HIS A 54 -8.05 0.46 11.33
C HIS A 54 -7.15 1.70 11.39
N GLU A 55 -6.54 1.98 12.54
CA GLU A 55 -5.68 3.17 12.72
C GLU A 55 -4.49 3.19 11.76
N GLN A 56 -3.90 2.04 11.43
CA GLN A 56 -2.76 1.96 10.51
C GLN A 56 -3.08 2.41 9.08
N PHE A 57 -4.37 2.47 8.73
CA PHE A 57 -4.91 2.99 7.48
C PHE A 57 -5.10 4.52 7.53
N ARG A 58 -4.59 5.21 8.55
CA ARG A 58 -4.73 6.68 8.70
C ARG A 58 -3.38 7.36 8.55
N ASP A 59 -2.68 6.94 7.51
CA ASP A 59 -1.40 7.49 7.10
C ASP A 59 -1.63 8.32 5.85
N ASP A 60 -1.40 9.62 5.92
CA ASP A 60 -1.56 10.50 4.75
C ASP A 60 -0.32 10.45 3.83
N TYR A 61 0.73 9.74 4.24
CA TYR A 61 2.00 9.61 3.53
C TYR A 61 2.67 10.95 3.19
N ALA A 62 2.23 12.06 3.80
CA ALA A 62 2.82 13.39 3.64
C ALA A 62 3.95 13.67 4.67
N GLY A 63 4.54 12.60 5.22
CA GLY A 63 5.68 12.64 6.16
C GLY A 63 5.32 12.63 7.65
N GLY A 64 4.04 12.67 8.02
CA GLY A 64 3.57 12.62 9.41
C GLY A 64 3.44 11.22 9.99
N GLY A 65 3.31 10.20 9.14
CA GLY A 65 2.99 8.83 9.52
C GLY A 65 1.55 8.67 10.00
N VAL A 66 1.28 7.56 10.68
CA VAL A 66 -0.07 7.22 11.17
C VAL A 66 -0.56 8.22 12.22
N LEU A 67 -1.73 8.81 11.94
CA LEU A 67 -2.50 9.60 12.90
C LEU A 67 -3.78 8.84 13.27
N PRO A 68 -3.88 8.21 14.46
CA PRO A 68 -4.99 7.31 14.80
C PRO A 68 -6.40 7.93 14.70
N ASP A 69 -6.54 9.22 14.96
CA ASP A 69 -7.80 9.97 14.82
C ASP A 69 -7.85 10.82 13.53
N GLY A 70 -6.92 10.57 12.61
CA GLY A 70 -6.73 11.32 11.39
C GLY A 70 -7.88 11.14 10.39
N PRO A 71 -8.25 12.20 9.64
CA PRO A 71 -9.31 12.14 8.63
C PRO A 71 -8.81 11.79 7.22
N ARG A 72 -7.54 11.42 7.06
CA ARG A 72 -6.83 11.29 5.78
C ARG A 72 -6.19 9.92 5.64
N HIS A 73 -6.03 9.49 4.40
CA HIS A 73 -5.26 8.32 4.02
C HIS A 73 -4.75 8.48 2.59
N GLY A 74 -3.45 8.31 2.39
CA GLY A 74 -2.82 8.64 1.11
C GLY A 74 -3.22 10.04 0.67
N PRO A 75 -3.56 10.25 -0.61
CA PRO A 75 -3.96 11.56 -1.10
C PRO A 75 -5.42 11.91 -0.78
N TYR A 76 -6.21 11.02 -0.18
CA TYR A 76 -7.66 11.14 -0.10
C TYR A 76 -8.20 11.42 1.30
N TRP A 77 -9.36 12.06 1.37
CA TRP A 77 -10.15 12.09 2.60
C TRP A 77 -10.64 10.68 2.93
N LEU A 78 -10.29 10.17 4.12
CA LEU A 78 -10.60 8.81 4.56
C LEU A 78 -12.09 8.47 4.43
N ARG A 79 -12.97 9.43 4.74
CA ARG A 79 -14.43 9.25 4.67
C ARG A 79 -14.98 8.91 3.28
N LEU A 80 -14.18 9.11 2.23
CA LEU A 80 -14.53 8.83 0.83
C LEU A 80 -13.95 7.50 0.36
N ILE A 81 -13.04 6.89 1.12
CA ILE A 81 -12.49 5.57 0.80
C ILE A 81 -13.45 4.51 1.33
N THR A 82 -13.94 3.67 0.43
CA THR A 82 -14.87 2.58 0.75
C THR A 82 -14.36 1.29 0.13
N PRO A 83 -14.74 0.12 0.67
CA PRO A 83 -14.34 -1.17 0.10
C PRO A 83 -14.67 -1.34 -1.38
N GLY A 84 -15.71 -0.66 -1.88
CA GLY A 84 -16.13 -0.75 -3.28
C GLY A 84 -15.19 -0.06 -4.27
N LEU A 85 -14.20 0.70 -3.79
CA LEU A 85 -13.19 1.34 -4.63
C LEU A 85 -11.96 0.45 -4.87
N TYR A 86 -11.91 -0.71 -4.20
CA TYR A 86 -10.85 -1.68 -4.37
C TYR A 86 -11.25 -2.68 -5.44
N GLU A 87 -10.55 -2.63 -6.56
CA GLU A 87 -10.79 -3.52 -7.69
C GLU A 87 -9.92 -4.78 -7.56
N PRO A 88 -10.49 -5.99 -7.68
CA PRO A 88 -9.69 -7.20 -7.71
C PRO A 88 -8.86 -7.23 -9.00
N ILE A 89 -7.56 -7.48 -8.87
CA ILE A 89 -6.63 -7.57 -10.00
C ILE A 89 -5.83 -8.87 -9.94
N SER A 90 -5.31 -9.31 -11.09
CA SER A 90 -4.40 -10.46 -11.12
C SER A 90 -3.01 -10.08 -10.60
N GLN A 91 -2.26 -11.10 -10.17
CA GLN A 91 -0.87 -10.95 -9.78
C GLN A 91 -0.02 -10.33 -10.90
N GLU A 92 -0.21 -10.77 -12.14
CA GLU A 92 0.50 -10.25 -13.30
C GLU A 92 0.22 -8.76 -13.50
N LYS A 93 -1.04 -8.34 -13.33
CA LYS A 93 -1.41 -6.93 -13.45
C LYS A 93 -0.81 -6.08 -12.32
N ALA A 94 -0.81 -6.57 -11.09
CA ALA A 94 -0.19 -5.86 -9.96
C ALA A 94 1.33 -5.68 -10.18
N VAL A 95 2.01 -6.75 -10.61
CA VAL A 95 3.43 -6.72 -10.96
C VAL A 95 3.70 -5.76 -12.12
N GLN A 96 2.84 -5.76 -13.14
CA GLN A 96 2.95 -4.85 -14.28
C GLN A 96 2.84 -3.38 -13.83
N ILE A 97 1.84 -3.03 -13.01
CA ILE A 97 1.68 -1.65 -12.49
C ILE A 97 2.94 -1.20 -11.76
N LEU A 98 3.46 -2.03 -10.84
CA LEU A 98 4.69 -1.69 -10.12
C LEU A 98 5.90 -1.58 -11.04
N ARG A 99 6.02 -2.44 -12.05
CA ARG A 99 7.12 -2.38 -13.03
C ARG A 99 7.06 -1.13 -13.88
N GLU A 100 5.88 -0.78 -14.40
CA GLU A 100 5.67 0.43 -15.19
C GLU A 100 5.94 1.69 -14.36
N TRP A 101 5.47 1.72 -13.11
CA TRP A 101 5.81 2.78 -12.18
C TRP A 101 7.33 2.86 -11.98
N MET A 102 8.04 1.74 -11.80
CA MET A 102 9.50 1.72 -11.68
C MET A 102 10.26 2.07 -12.97
N ASP A 103 9.65 1.96 -14.16
CA ASP A 103 10.33 1.79 -15.45
C ASP A 103 11.27 2.93 -15.93
N PRO A 104 11.16 4.22 -15.54
CA PRO A 104 12.20 5.17 -15.93
C PRO A 104 13.54 4.97 -15.17
N LEU A 105 13.62 4.06 -14.18
CA LEU A 105 14.86 3.75 -13.47
C LEU A 105 15.72 2.76 -14.29
N TRP A 106 16.50 3.30 -15.22
CA TRP A 106 17.25 2.57 -16.25
C TRP A 106 18.31 1.56 -15.75
N ASP A 107 18.52 1.40 -14.44
CA ASP A 107 19.26 0.28 -13.87
C ASP A 107 19.01 0.20 -12.36
N VAL A 108 17.88 -0.40 -11.96
CA VAL A 108 17.57 -0.62 -10.53
C VAL A 108 18.69 -1.49 -9.90
N PRO A 109 19.35 -1.01 -8.82
CA PRO A 109 20.42 -1.76 -8.15
C PRO A 109 20.00 -3.17 -7.75
N THR A 110 20.91 -4.14 -7.80
CA THR A 110 20.62 -5.55 -7.47
C THR A 110 20.05 -5.70 -6.05
N GLU A 111 20.53 -4.89 -5.11
CA GLU A 111 20.04 -4.86 -3.72
C GLU A 111 18.59 -4.41 -3.64
N LEU A 112 18.22 -3.33 -4.34
CA LEU A 112 16.84 -2.86 -4.41
C LEU A 112 15.93 -3.90 -5.09
N LYS A 113 16.40 -4.55 -6.16
CA LYS A 113 15.67 -5.67 -6.79
C LYS A 113 15.41 -6.82 -5.80
N ALA A 114 16.41 -7.17 -4.99
CA ALA A 114 16.29 -8.23 -3.99
C ALA A 114 15.31 -7.86 -2.86
N ASP A 115 15.34 -6.62 -2.40
CA ASP A 115 14.42 -6.13 -1.37
C ASP A 115 12.98 -6.04 -1.87
N LEU A 116 12.76 -5.53 -3.09
CA LEU A 116 11.44 -5.55 -3.73
C LEU A 116 10.93 -6.97 -3.97
N GLN A 117 11.82 -7.88 -4.38
CA GLN A 117 11.46 -9.29 -4.54
C GLN A 117 10.97 -9.89 -3.22
N ARG A 118 11.71 -9.68 -2.13
CA ARG A 118 11.41 -10.24 -0.82
C ARG A 118 10.16 -9.63 -0.19
N GLU A 119 10.07 -8.30 -0.18
CA GLU A 119 9.04 -7.61 0.60
C GLU A 119 7.75 -7.37 -0.19
N VAL A 120 7.82 -7.25 -1.52
CA VAL A 120 6.65 -6.92 -2.35
C VAL A 120 6.23 -8.11 -3.20
N PHE A 121 7.08 -8.57 -4.12
CA PHE A 121 6.69 -9.55 -5.13
C PHE A 121 6.42 -10.94 -4.55
N SER A 122 7.18 -11.38 -3.54
CA SER A 122 6.91 -12.62 -2.83
C SER A 122 5.59 -12.58 -2.05
N ARG A 123 5.20 -11.43 -1.50
CA ARG A 123 3.90 -11.28 -0.82
C ARG A 123 2.74 -11.30 -1.81
N MET A 124 2.88 -10.62 -2.96
CA MET A 124 1.90 -10.67 -4.04
C MET A 124 1.71 -12.10 -4.58
N ALA A 125 2.80 -12.87 -4.69
CA ALA A 125 2.75 -14.26 -5.16
C ALA A 125 2.10 -15.23 -4.17
N ALA A 126 2.09 -14.90 -2.88
CA ALA A 126 1.50 -15.73 -1.83
C ALA A 126 0.03 -15.38 -1.52
N ALA A 127 -0.47 -14.24 -2.02
CA ALA A 127 -1.81 -13.76 -1.72
C ALA A 127 -2.89 -14.57 -2.45
N ASP A 128 -3.98 -14.87 -1.74
CA ASP A 128 -5.20 -15.45 -2.32
C ASP A 128 -6.00 -14.41 -3.11
N GLY A 129 -5.91 -13.13 -2.72
CA GLY A 129 -6.59 -12.02 -3.36
C GLY A 129 -5.74 -10.75 -3.36
N ILE A 130 -5.75 -10.03 -4.48
CA ILE A 130 -5.04 -8.77 -4.67
C ILE A 130 -6.05 -7.72 -5.12
N TYR A 131 -6.10 -6.61 -4.40
CA TYR A 131 -6.98 -5.50 -4.71
C TYR A 131 -6.18 -4.23 -4.91
N CYS A 132 -6.51 -3.45 -5.92
CA CYS A 132 -5.92 -2.15 -6.17
C CYS A 132 -6.94 -1.06 -5.84
N LEU A 133 -6.53 0.00 -5.16
CA LEU A 133 -7.36 1.18 -5.01
C LEU A 133 -7.52 1.84 -6.39
N GLY A 134 -8.76 2.04 -6.82
CA GLY A 134 -9.08 2.81 -8.02
C GLY A 134 -8.92 4.32 -7.80
N GLU A 135 -9.03 5.12 -8.86
CA GLU A 135 -8.99 6.59 -8.75
C GLU A 135 -10.32 7.14 -8.20
N LEU A 136 -10.25 8.00 -7.18
CA LEU A 136 -11.44 8.61 -6.54
C LEU A 136 -11.85 9.95 -7.15
N GLY A 137 -11.06 10.47 -8.11
CA GLY A 137 -11.24 11.80 -8.70
C GLY A 137 -10.78 12.96 -7.80
N ASP A 138 -10.70 14.15 -8.39
CA ASP A 138 -10.10 15.34 -7.73
C ASP A 138 -10.81 15.79 -6.45
N GLU A 139 -12.13 15.63 -6.37
CA GLU A 139 -12.93 16.04 -5.20
C GLU A 139 -12.64 15.21 -3.94
N ALA A 140 -12.01 14.04 -4.11
CA ALA A 140 -11.60 13.21 -2.99
C ALA A 140 -10.26 13.61 -2.39
N ILE A 141 -9.47 14.41 -3.10
CA ILE A 141 -8.12 14.81 -2.71
C ILE A 141 -8.18 15.81 -1.55
N HIS A 142 -7.39 15.58 -0.50
CA HIS A 142 -7.29 16.52 0.63
C HIS A 142 -6.23 17.61 0.38
N ASP A 143 -6.08 18.50 1.35
CA ASP A 143 -5.18 19.66 1.32
C ASP A 143 -3.69 19.35 1.10
N TRP A 144 -3.26 18.11 1.35
CA TRP A 144 -1.90 17.62 1.10
C TRP A 144 -1.86 16.50 0.06
N GLY A 145 -2.99 16.15 -0.57
CA GLY A 145 -3.07 14.96 -1.42
C GLY A 145 -2.43 15.10 -2.81
N ARG A 146 -1.65 16.16 -3.04
CA ARG A 146 -0.85 16.38 -4.27
C ARG A 146 0.65 16.43 -3.98
N VAL A 147 1.09 15.88 -2.85
CA VAL A 147 2.52 15.75 -2.53
C VAL A 147 3.22 14.67 -3.37
N HIS A 148 2.47 13.67 -3.84
CA HIS A 148 2.98 12.60 -4.68
C HIS A 148 2.50 12.77 -6.13
N ASP A 149 3.37 12.51 -7.10
CA ASP A 149 2.99 12.48 -8.52
C ASP A 149 2.25 11.16 -8.86
N TYR A 150 2.70 10.07 -8.24
CA TYR A 150 2.08 8.74 -8.35
C TYR A 150 1.78 8.16 -6.97
N PHE A 151 0.59 7.55 -6.84
CA PHE A 151 0.18 6.84 -5.63
C PHE A 151 -0.52 5.54 -6.03
N HIS A 152 0.13 4.40 -5.79
CA HIS A 152 -0.41 3.08 -6.03
C HIS A 152 -0.61 2.36 -4.70
N GLU A 153 -1.83 1.87 -4.48
CA GLU A 153 -2.15 1.13 -3.29
C GLU A 153 -2.72 -0.25 -3.62
N PHE A 154 -2.14 -1.26 -2.97
CA PHE A 154 -2.58 -2.64 -3.06
C PHE A 154 -2.93 -3.17 -1.67
N VAL A 155 -4.00 -3.96 -1.62
CA VAL A 155 -4.35 -4.78 -0.47
C VAL A 155 -4.23 -6.24 -0.86
N LEU A 156 -3.37 -6.96 -0.16
CA LEU A 156 -3.16 -8.39 -0.33
C LEU A 156 -3.85 -9.14 0.80
N ILE A 157 -4.62 -10.17 0.46
CA ILE A 157 -5.27 -11.06 1.43
C ILE A 157 -4.65 -12.45 1.28
N ASP A 158 -4.06 -12.96 2.36
CA ASP A 158 -3.58 -14.33 2.49
C ASP A 158 -4.36 -15.00 3.64
N ARG A 159 -5.36 -15.80 3.27
CA ARG A 159 -6.22 -16.56 4.17
C ARG A 159 -5.50 -17.75 4.78
N SER A 160 -4.49 -18.31 4.09
CA SER A 160 -3.72 -19.43 4.61
C SER A 160 -2.93 -19.06 5.86
N THR A 161 -2.49 -17.81 5.95
CA THR A 161 -1.77 -17.27 7.12
C THR A 161 -2.59 -16.31 7.98
N GLY A 162 -3.82 -15.97 7.56
CA GLY A 162 -4.70 -15.04 8.27
C GLY A 162 -4.17 -13.60 8.25
N ARG A 163 -3.58 -13.18 7.13
CA ARG A 163 -2.89 -11.90 6.98
C ARG A 163 -3.49 -11.04 5.89
N ILE A 164 -3.58 -9.75 6.19
CA ILE A 164 -3.82 -8.69 5.22
C ILE A 164 -2.58 -7.81 5.15
N THR A 165 -2.11 -7.50 3.94
CA THR A 165 -0.95 -6.63 3.72
C THR A 165 -1.39 -5.43 2.90
N LEU A 166 -1.24 -4.24 3.47
CA LEU A 166 -1.36 -2.97 2.76
C LEU A 166 0.01 -2.63 2.17
N ILE A 167 0.06 -2.36 0.88
CA ILE A 167 1.26 -1.91 0.17
C ILE A 167 0.94 -0.58 -0.50
N VAL A 168 1.71 0.44 -0.18
CA VAL A 168 1.65 1.75 -0.86
C VAL A 168 2.97 1.97 -1.57
N ALA A 169 2.91 2.29 -2.86
CA ALA A 169 4.06 2.64 -3.69
C ALA A 169 3.83 4.05 -4.26
N ALA A 170 4.69 4.99 -3.92
CA ALA A 170 4.54 6.40 -4.29
C ALA A 170 5.90 7.11 -4.41
N ASP A 171 5.90 8.35 -4.88
CA ASP A 171 7.08 9.21 -5.03
C ASP A 171 6.95 10.55 -4.30
N ASP A 172 8.10 11.15 -3.98
CA ASP A 172 8.25 12.42 -3.24
C ASP A 172 8.76 13.57 -4.12
#